data_AF-A0A2T1E4C3-F1
#
_entry.id   AF-A0A2T1E4C3-F1
#
_cell.length_a   1.000
_cell.length_b   1.000
_cell.length_c   1.000
_cell.angle_alpha   90.00
_cell.angle_beta   90.00
_cell.angle_gamma   90.00
#
_symmetry.space_group_name_H-M   'P 1'
#
loop_
_entity.id
_entity.type
_entity.pdbx_description
1 polymer ?
#
loop_
_entity_poly.entity_id
_entity_poly.type
_entity_poly.pdbx_seq_one_letter_code
_entity_poly.pdbx_strand_id
1 'polypeptide(L)'
;MTTSNSYSDAHLQTPDAVVHVFEDDGSRFPNNKRLPVVIYQNAVKLPEREPAAIFEAIFHANQWGSSWRNGIYPYHHYHSTAHEVLGVSRGEASVRFGGDDNGKTFEVLFGDVIIIPAGVAHKNLGSSSDFQVIGAYPLGQKWDMNYGKPGERPQAERNIIQVPLPKTDPVYGQDGQLAEYWHLL
;
A
#
# COMPACT_ATOMS: atom_id res chain seq x y z
N MET A 1 -11.53 -2.62 24.50
CA MET A 1 -11.14 -4.04 24.54
C MET A 1 -10.76 -4.42 23.12
N THR A 2 -9.47 -4.31 22.78
CA THR A 2 -8.94 -4.81 21.51
C THR A 2 -9.00 -6.33 21.59
N THR A 3 -9.80 -6.95 20.74
CA THR A 3 -9.69 -8.39 20.50
C THR A 3 -8.37 -8.60 19.79
N SER A 4 -7.30 -8.83 20.56
CA SER A 4 -6.07 -9.45 20.04
C SER A 4 -6.52 -10.68 19.27
N ASN A 5 -6.30 -10.67 17.96
CA ASN A 5 -6.51 -11.83 17.15
C ASN A 5 -5.21 -12.63 17.27
N SER A 6 -5.09 -13.41 18.35
CA SER A 6 -3.86 -14.10 18.74
C SER A 6 -3.23 -14.96 17.64
N TYR A 7 -4.01 -15.31 16.61
CA TYR A 7 -3.55 -15.99 15.42
C TYR A 7 -2.73 -15.08 14.49
N SER A 8 -3.16 -13.84 14.22
CA SER A 8 -2.40 -12.92 13.37
C SER A 8 -1.16 -12.39 14.06
N ASP A 9 -1.23 -12.13 15.36
CA ASP A 9 -0.12 -11.57 16.15
C ASP A 9 1.11 -12.49 16.14
N ALA A 10 0.90 -13.81 16.05
CA ALA A 10 1.97 -14.80 15.98
C ALA A 10 2.82 -14.73 14.69
N HIS A 11 2.31 -14.04 13.66
CA HIS A 11 2.99 -13.85 12.38
C HIS A 11 3.69 -12.50 12.27
N LEU A 12 3.48 -11.57 13.20
CA LEU A 12 4.04 -10.23 13.10
C LEU A 12 5.50 -10.18 13.56
N GLN A 13 6.31 -9.42 12.84
CA GLN A 13 7.69 -9.09 13.17
C GLN A 13 7.81 -7.59 13.39
N THR A 14 8.79 -7.14 14.16
CA THR A 14 9.15 -5.71 14.18
C THR A 14 9.85 -5.40 12.85
N PRO A 15 9.28 -4.55 11.99
CA PRO A 15 9.84 -4.32 10.67
C PRO A 15 10.87 -3.18 10.73
N ASP A 16 11.85 -3.25 9.83
CA ASP A 16 12.49 -2.03 9.36
C ASP A 16 11.54 -1.35 8.36
N ALA A 17 11.47 -0.02 8.41
CA ALA A 17 10.57 0.75 7.55
C ALA A 17 11.36 1.64 6.57
N VAL A 18 11.07 1.50 5.29
CA VAL A 18 11.50 2.45 4.25
C VAL A 18 10.39 3.45 4.03
N VAL A 19 10.69 4.74 4.20
CA VAL A 19 9.71 5.83 4.12
C VAL A 19 10.15 6.81 3.04
N HIS A 20 9.28 7.08 2.06
CA HIS A 20 9.62 7.97 0.94
C HIS A 20 8.43 8.81 0.50
N VAL A 21 8.62 10.13 0.46
CA VAL A 21 7.65 11.09 -0.08
C VAL A 21 7.88 11.24 -1.58
N PHE A 22 6.80 11.24 -2.37
CA PHE A 22 6.85 11.48 -3.80
C PHE A 22 6.21 12.83 -4.13
N GLU A 23 7.04 13.74 -4.64
CA GLU A 23 6.60 15.05 -5.11
C GLU A 23 5.69 14.93 -6.35
N ASP A 24 4.89 15.97 -6.55
CA ASP A 24 4.10 16.15 -7.76
C ASP A 24 5.03 16.21 -9.00
N ASP A 25 4.70 15.49 -10.07
CA ASP A 25 5.49 15.50 -11.30
C ASP A 25 5.21 16.73 -12.21
N GLY A 26 4.28 17.60 -11.80
CA GLY A 26 3.87 18.80 -12.54
C GLY A 26 3.14 18.53 -13.85
N SER A 27 2.91 17.26 -14.21
CA SER A 27 2.25 16.83 -15.44
C SER A 27 1.17 15.77 -15.21
N ARG A 28 1.48 14.47 -15.25
CA ARG A 28 0.50 13.37 -15.32
C ARG A 28 0.10 12.79 -13.97
N PHE A 29 1.01 12.74 -13.01
CA PHE A 29 0.86 12.01 -11.76
C PHE A 29 0.98 12.96 -10.56
N PRO A 30 -0.14 13.22 -9.86
CA PRO A 30 -0.14 14.18 -8.76
C PRO A 30 0.70 13.72 -7.54
N ASN A 31 0.90 12.40 -7.39
CA ASN A 31 1.57 11.80 -6.25
C ASN A 31 1.00 12.29 -4.91
N ASN A 32 1.80 12.24 -3.84
CA ASN A 32 1.40 12.71 -2.52
C ASN A 32 2.60 13.29 -1.78
N LYS A 33 2.71 14.62 -1.78
CA LYS A 33 3.79 15.34 -1.08
C LYS A 33 3.63 15.39 0.44
N ARG A 34 2.49 14.96 0.98
CA ARG A 34 2.17 15.04 2.42
C ARG A 34 2.36 13.70 3.12
N LEU A 35 1.96 12.63 2.45
CA LEU A 35 1.97 11.28 2.99
C LEU A 35 3.03 10.46 2.23
N PRO A 36 4.02 9.88 2.91
CA PRO A 36 5.00 9.02 2.27
C PRO A 36 4.42 7.65 1.91
N VAL A 37 4.97 7.03 0.86
CA VAL A 37 4.93 5.56 0.75
C VAL A 37 5.74 4.97 1.89
N VAL A 38 5.18 3.96 2.54
CA VAL A 38 5.83 3.23 3.63
C VAL A 38 5.96 1.77 3.22
N ILE A 39 7.16 1.21 3.29
CA ILE A 39 7.40 -0.22 3.06
C ILE A 39 7.92 -0.80 4.36
N TYR A 40 7.11 -1.66 4.98
CA TYR A 40 7.54 -2.48 6.11
C TYR A 40 8.22 -3.74 5.56
N GLN A 41 9.52 -3.82 5.77
CA GLN A 41 10.34 -4.92 5.28
C GLN A 41 10.20 -6.11 6.21
N ASN A 42 9.87 -7.27 5.66
CA ASN A 42 9.68 -8.54 6.36
C ASN A 42 8.75 -8.41 7.59
N ALA A 43 7.68 -7.61 7.47
CA ALA A 43 6.73 -7.35 8.54
C ALA A 43 5.95 -8.58 8.99
N VAL A 44 5.69 -9.51 8.05
CA VAL A 44 4.85 -10.68 8.29
C VAL A 44 5.63 -11.95 7.99
N LYS A 45 5.81 -12.78 9.01
CA LYS A 45 6.35 -14.13 8.89
C LYS A 45 5.29 -15.06 8.35
N LEU A 46 5.41 -15.42 7.09
CA LEU A 46 4.41 -16.20 6.38
C LEU A 46 4.76 -17.70 6.32
N PRO A 47 3.77 -18.60 6.44
CA PRO A 47 3.96 -20.01 6.15
C PRO A 47 4.05 -20.25 4.63
N GLU A 48 4.58 -21.40 4.22
CA GLU A 48 4.62 -21.79 2.80
C GLU A 48 3.20 -22.02 2.19
N ARG A 49 2.28 -22.51 3.04
CA ARG A 49 0.90 -22.83 2.65
C ARG A 49 -0.05 -21.71 3.08
N GLU A 50 -0.89 -21.28 2.15
CA GLU A 50 -1.89 -20.21 2.35
C GLU A 50 -1.36 -18.87 2.92
N PRO A 51 -0.21 -18.33 2.46
CA PRO A 51 0.32 -17.06 2.96
C PRO A 51 -0.64 -15.89 2.75
N ALA A 52 -1.42 -15.90 1.66
CA ALA A 52 -2.39 -14.87 1.34
C ALA A 52 -3.48 -14.68 2.41
N ALA A 53 -3.95 -15.78 3.01
CA ALA A 53 -5.00 -15.73 4.03
C ALA A 53 -4.54 -15.02 5.31
N ILE A 54 -3.22 -15.04 5.60
CA ILE A 54 -2.64 -14.33 6.74
C ILE A 54 -2.74 -12.82 6.55
N PHE A 55 -2.38 -12.31 5.37
CA PHE A 55 -2.54 -10.87 5.08
C PHE A 55 -4.00 -10.43 5.09
N GLU A 56 -4.90 -11.20 4.48
CA GLU A 56 -6.34 -10.89 4.51
C GLU A 56 -6.87 -10.79 5.94
N ALA A 57 -6.47 -11.72 6.82
CA ALA A 57 -6.85 -11.71 8.22
C ALA A 57 -6.27 -10.51 8.98
N ILE A 58 -4.98 -10.20 8.78
CA ILE A 58 -4.29 -9.06 9.39
C ILE A 58 -4.95 -7.74 8.96
N PHE A 59 -5.07 -7.50 7.65
CA PHE A 59 -5.66 -6.27 7.12
C PHE A 59 -7.09 -6.10 7.60
N HIS A 60 -7.91 -7.16 7.50
CA HIS A 60 -9.31 -7.11 7.94
C HIS A 60 -9.43 -6.79 9.44
N ALA A 61 -8.62 -7.43 10.29
CA ALA A 61 -8.62 -7.16 11.73
C ALA A 61 -8.27 -5.69 12.04
N ASN A 62 -7.44 -5.08 11.19
CA ASN A 62 -7.02 -3.69 11.30
C ASN A 62 -7.89 -2.71 10.50
N GLN A 63 -9.11 -3.10 10.12
CA GLN A 63 -10.05 -2.24 9.36
C GLN A 63 -9.58 -1.84 7.96
N TRP A 64 -8.70 -2.65 7.36
CA TRP A 64 -8.36 -2.59 5.93
C TRP A 64 -9.03 -3.77 5.23
N GLY A 65 -10.02 -3.50 4.39
CA GLY A 65 -10.91 -4.51 3.84
C GLY A 65 -11.00 -4.49 2.32
N SER A 66 -12.04 -5.14 1.79
CA SER A 66 -12.25 -5.34 0.34
C SER A 66 -11.04 -5.97 -0.34
N SER A 67 -10.46 -6.97 0.32
CA SER A 67 -9.20 -7.55 -0.10
C SER A 67 -9.30 -8.33 -1.41
N TRP A 68 -8.20 -8.34 -2.17
CA TRP A 68 -8.06 -9.08 -3.42
C TRP A 68 -6.67 -9.71 -3.51
N ARG A 69 -6.51 -10.75 -4.34
CA ARG A 69 -5.22 -11.44 -4.59
C ARG A 69 -4.85 -11.31 -6.07
N ASN A 70 -3.70 -10.71 -6.38
CA ASN A 70 -3.20 -10.58 -7.77
C ASN A 70 -1.71 -10.18 -7.79
N GLY A 71 -1.18 -9.77 -8.94
CA GLY A 71 0.07 -9.00 -9.03
C GLY A 71 -0.19 -7.48 -9.11
N ILE A 72 0.86 -6.71 -9.37
CA ILE A 72 0.80 -5.27 -9.63
C ILE A 72 0.85 -5.03 -11.15
N TYR A 73 0.06 -4.08 -11.67
CA TYR A 73 0.03 -3.80 -13.10
C TYR A 73 1.38 -3.32 -13.65
N PRO A 74 1.76 -3.69 -14.89
CA PRO A 74 3.01 -3.28 -15.52
C PRO A 74 2.97 -1.85 -16.10
N TYR A 75 1.91 -1.10 -15.85
CA TYR A 75 1.70 0.27 -16.31
C TYR A 75 1.35 1.16 -15.11
N HIS A 76 1.66 2.45 -15.24
CA HIS A 76 1.36 3.42 -14.19
C HIS A 76 -0.14 3.50 -13.94
N HIS A 77 -0.50 3.39 -12.67
CA HIS A 77 -1.83 3.66 -12.18
C HIS A 77 -1.76 4.24 -10.77
N TYR A 78 -2.85 4.88 -10.34
CA TYR A 78 -3.02 5.37 -8.99
C TYR A 78 -4.50 5.46 -8.61
N HIS A 79 -4.76 5.46 -7.31
CA HIS A 79 -6.06 5.73 -6.73
C HIS A 79 -6.10 7.18 -6.26
N SER A 80 -7.14 7.93 -6.65
CA SER A 80 -7.35 9.30 -6.18
C SER A 80 -8.31 9.36 -4.99
N THR A 81 -9.05 8.28 -4.75
CA THR A 81 -10.15 8.20 -3.77
C THR A 81 -9.89 7.26 -2.59
N ALA A 82 -8.76 6.53 -2.60
CA ALA A 82 -8.40 5.60 -1.54
C ALA A 82 -6.89 5.51 -1.35
N HIS A 83 -6.47 5.28 -0.10
CA HIS A 83 -5.15 4.70 0.21
C HIS A 83 -5.18 3.19 -0.02
N GLU A 84 -4.03 2.59 -0.29
CA GLU A 84 -3.92 1.15 -0.57
C GLU A 84 -2.83 0.53 0.28
N VAL A 85 -3.05 -0.72 0.70
CA VAL A 85 -2.01 -1.57 1.27
C VAL A 85 -1.83 -2.81 0.38
N LEU A 86 -0.59 -3.21 0.14
CA LEU A 86 -0.22 -4.43 -0.56
C LEU A 86 0.66 -5.30 0.35
N GLY A 87 0.23 -6.53 0.65
CA GLY A 87 1.05 -7.54 1.35
C GLY A 87 1.64 -8.54 0.35
N VAL A 88 2.97 -8.68 0.31
CA VAL A 88 3.66 -9.58 -0.63
C VAL A 88 3.62 -11.01 -0.12
N SER A 89 2.65 -11.78 -0.61
CA SER A 89 2.38 -13.15 -0.17
C SER A 89 3.20 -14.23 -0.87
N ARG A 90 3.80 -13.94 -2.02
CA ARG A 90 4.68 -14.85 -2.79
C ARG A 90 5.63 -14.04 -3.67
N GLY A 91 6.80 -14.62 -3.95
CA GLY A 91 7.75 -14.07 -4.90
C GLY A 91 8.35 -12.72 -4.49
N GLU A 92 8.82 -12.01 -5.51
CA GLU A 92 9.44 -10.69 -5.41
C GLU A 92 9.12 -9.84 -6.65
N ALA A 93 9.20 -8.52 -6.51
CA ALA A 93 9.02 -7.60 -7.62
C ALA A 93 9.82 -6.31 -7.48
N SER A 94 10.20 -5.73 -8.61
CA SER A 94 10.72 -4.37 -8.71
C SER A 94 9.56 -3.43 -8.98
N VAL A 95 9.16 -2.62 -7.99
CA VAL A 95 8.00 -1.72 -8.11
C VAL A 95 8.49 -0.27 -8.17
N ARG A 96 8.09 0.44 -9.22
CA ARG A 96 8.29 1.89 -9.32
C ARG A 96 7.12 2.59 -8.66
N PHE A 97 7.42 3.52 -7.75
CA PHE A 97 6.48 4.49 -7.20
C PHE A 97 6.83 5.89 -7.69
N GLY A 98 5.83 6.75 -7.82
CA GLY A 98 5.93 8.05 -8.49
C GLY A 98 5.94 7.94 -10.01
N GLY A 99 5.69 9.08 -10.66
CA GLY A 99 5.70 9.23 -12.12
C GLY A 99 7.05 8.94 -12.78
N ASP A 100 7.12 9.03 -14.11
CA ASP A 100 8.35 8.66 -14.83
C ASP A 100 9.54 9.59 -14.51
N ASP A 101 9.33 10.88 -14.26
CA ASP A 101 10.44 11.84 -14.11
C ASP A 101 11.14 11.77 -12.75
N ASN A 102 10.38 11.63 -11.66
CA ASN A 102 10.90 11.66 -10.27
C ASN A 102 10.55 10.42 -9.44
N GLY A 103 10.05 9.36 -10.09
CA GLY A 103 9.74 8.11 -9.41
C GLY A 103 10.99 7.33 -9.00
N LYS A 104 10.82 6.45 -8.02
CA LYS A 104 11.87 5.58 -7.46
C LYS A 104 11.41 4.14 -7.47
N THR A 105 12.33 3.24 -7.78
CA THR A 105 12.11 1.79 -7.76
C THR A 105 12.54 1.21 -6.43
N PHE A 106 11.73 0.32 -5.88
CA PHE A 106 12.03 -0.49 -4.71
C PHE A 106 11.81 -1.95 -5.05
N GLU A 107 12.72 -2.80 -4.59
CA GLU A 107 12.48 -4.24 -4.55
C GLU A 107 11.57 -4.54 -3.36
N VAL A 108 10.54 -5.35 -3.59
CA VAL A 108 9.61 -5.81 -2.57
C VAL A 108 9.64 -7.33 -2.55
N LEU A 109 9.76 -7.89 -1.36
CA LEU A 109 10.01 -9.30 -1.12
C LEU A 109 8.87 -9.95 -0.35
N PHE A 110 8.79 -11.27 -0.41
CA PHE A 110 7.89 -12.07 0.41
C PHE A 110 7.91 -11.64 1.89
N GLY A 111 6.73 -11.35 2.45
CA GLY A 111 6.57 -10.88 3.83
C GLY A 111 6.56 -9.36 3.98
N ASP A 112 6.92 -8.60 2.94
CA ASP A 112 6.85 -7.14 2.95
C ASP A 112 5.41 -6.64 2.88
N VAL A 113 5.18 -5.45 3.45
CA VAL A 113 3.92 -4.71 3.34
C VAL A 113 4.19 -3.30 2.83
N ILE A 114 3.47 -2.89 1.80
CA ILE A 114 3.60 -1.60 1.13
C ILE A 114 2.33 -0.80 1.39
N ILE A 115 2.45 0.39 1.93
CA ILE A 115 1.34 1.31 2.21
C ILE A 115 1.47 2.51 1.27
N ILE A 116 0.49 2.67 0.41
CA ILE A 116 0.50 3.59 -0.73
C ILE A 116 -0.53 4.69 -0.49
N PRO A 117 -0.10 5.95 -0.33
CA PRO A 117 -1.02 7.07 -0.25
C PRO A 117 -1.80 7.27 -1.55
N ALA A 118 -3.05 7.73 -1.43
CA ALA A 118 -3.82 8.21 -2.59
C ALA A 118 -2.99 9.23 -3.39
N GLY A 119 -3.02 9.09 -4.71
CA GLY A 119 -2.30 9.91 -5.67
C GLY A 119 -0.96 9.35 -6.12
N VAL A 120 -0.31 8.49 -5.34
CA VAL A 120 1.00 7.93 -5.70
C VAL A 120 0.87 6.93 -6.84
N ALA A 121 1.42 7.31 -8.00
CA ALA A 121 1.53 6.44 -9.15
C ALA A 121 2.43 5.25 -8.84
N HIS A 122 2.07 4.07 -9.31
CA HIS A 122 2.93 2.90 -9.20
C HIS A 122 2.76 1.92 -10.36
N LYS A 123 3.81 1.14 -10.63
CA LYS A 123 3.82 0.06 -11.62
C LYS A 123 4.87 -1.01 -11.30
N ASN A 124 4.58 -2.23 -11.72
CA ASN A 124 5.53 -3.33 -11.75
C ASN A 124 6.50 -3.19 -12.92
N LEU A 125 7.82 -3.27 -12.66
CA LEU A 125 8.87 -3.27 -13.69
C LEU A 125 9.39 -4.67 -14.03
N GLY A 126 8.99 -5.67 -13.25
CA GLY A 126 9.44 -7.05 -13.35
C GLY A 126 9.20 -7.76 -12.02
N SER A 127 8.81 -9.04 -12.09
CA SER A 127 8.57 -9.85 -10.91
C SER A 127 8.92 -11.31 -11.17
N SER A 128 9.11 -12.07 -10.09
CA SER A 128 9.19 -13.53 -10.19
C SER A 128 7.88 -14.11 -10.74
N SER A 129 7.95 -15.32 -11.29
CA SER A 129 6.80 -15.98 -11.93
C SER A 129 5.66 -16.34 -10.98
N ASP A 130 5.96 -16.44 -9.69
CA ASP A 130 5.02 -16.77 -8.61
C ASP A 130 4.55 -15.54 -7.82
N PHE A 131 4.95 -14.32 -8.21
CA PHE A 131 4.66 -13.09 -7.49
C PHE A 131 3.15 -12.89 -7.25
N GLN A 132 2.79 -12.66 -5.99
CA GLN A 132 1.41 -12.38 -5.58
C GLN A 132 1.36 -11.42 -4.40
N VAL A 133 0.57 -10.36 -4.56
CA VAL A 133 0.19 -9.42 -3.50
C VAL A 133 -1.26 -9.56 -3.11
N ILE A 134 -1.55 -9.19 -1.87
CA ILE A 134 -2.88 -9.04 -1.32
C ILE A 134 -3.10 -7.54 -1.20
N GLY A 135 -4.02 -6.99 -1.97
CA GLY A 135 -4.39 -5.59 -1.84
C GLY A 135 -5.59 -5.42 -0.92
N ALA A 136 -5.61 -4.33 -0.16
CA ALA A 136 -6.76 -3.91 0.64
C ALA A 136 -6.82 -2.38 0.79
N TYR A 137 -7.96 -1.88 1.25
CA TYR A 137 -8.22 -0.44 1.37
C TYR A 137 -8.78 -0.10 2.75
N PRO A 138 -8.53 1.10 3.31
CA PRO A 138 -9.10 1.48 4.59
C PRO A 138 -10.63 1.44 4.57
N LEU A 139 -11.23 1.09 5.70
CA LEU A 139 -12.69 1.02 5.86
C LEU A 139 -13.38 2.31 5.38
N GLY A 140 -14.35 2.15 4.49
CA GLY A 140 -15.16 3.25 3.96
C GLY A 140 -14.58 3.91 2.70
N GLN A 141 -13.35 3.56 2.29
CA GLN A 141 -12.76 4.05 1.05
C GLN A 141 -13.09 3.10 -0.11
N LYS A 142 -13.50 3.68 -1.24
CA LYS A 142 -13.71 2.96 -2.49
C LYS A 142 -12.71 3.50 -3.48
N TRP A 143 -11.96 2.62 -4.13
CA TRP A 143 -10.88 3.00 -5.02
C TRP A 143 -11.38 3.22 -6.46
N ASP A 144 -10.80 4.21 -7.12
CA ASP A 144 -10.94 4.50 -8.54
C ASP A 144 -9.65 4.16 -9.27
N MET A 145 -9.68 4.01 -10.60
CA MET A 145 -8.47 3.76 -11.39
C MET A 145 -8.16 4.98 -12.23
N ASN A 146 -7.00 5.59 -11.99
CA ASN A 146 -6.43 6.65 -12.83
C ASN A 146 -5.13 6.15 -13.45
N TYR A 147 -4.83 6.63 -14.65
CA TYR A 147 -3.71 6.15 -15.46
C TYR A 147 -2.77 7.29 -15.91
N GLY A 148 -3.04 8.52 -15.46
CA GLY A 148 -2.31 9.71 -15.89
C GLY A 148 -2.72 10.17 -17.29
N LYS A 149 -3.96 9.87 -17.71
CA LYS A 149 -4.50 10.31 -19.00
C LYS A 149 -4.87 11.79 -18.95
N PRO A 150 -4.82 12.51 -20.10
CA PRO A 150 -5.30 13.88 -20.17
C PRO A 150 -6.72 14.01 -19.64
N GLY A 151 -6.94 14.96 -18.71
CA GLY A 151 -8.23 15.24 -18.11
C GLY A 151 -8.54 14.52 -16.78
N GLU A 152 -7.81 13.47 -16.40
CA GLU A 152 -8.02 12.79 -15.11
C GLU A 152 -7.57 13.68 -13.93
N ARG A 153 -6.42 14.34 -14.10
CA ARG A 153 -5.70 15.04 -13.02
C ARG A 153 -6.52 16.08 -12.25
N PRO A 154 -7.29 17.00 -12.87
CA PRO A 154 -8.01 18.02 -12.11
C PRO A 154 -9.01 17.46 -11.09
N GLN A 155 -9.69 16.34 -11.42
CA GLN A 155 -10.59 15.69 -10.47
C GLN A 155 -9.82 14.86 -9.46
N ALA A 156 -8.77 14.16 -9.90
CA ALA A 156 -7.92 13.37 -9.02
C ALA A 156 -7.31 14.22 -7.89
N GLU A 157 -6.77 15.40 -8.18
CA GLU A 157 -6.21 16.30 -7.17
C GLU A 157 -7.25 16.71 -6.11
N ARG A 158 -8.49 17.01 -6.55
CA ARG A 158 -9.60 17.31 -5.62
C ARG A 158 -9.94 16.11 -4.74
N ASN A 159 -9.93 14.91 -5.31
CA ASN A 159 -10.23 13.69 -4.57
C ASN A 159 -9.14 13.41 -3.52
N ILE A 160 -7.85 13.46 -3.91
CA ILE A 160 -6.70 13.13 -3.06
C ILE A 160 -6.68 13.99 -1.79
N ILE A 161 -7.03 15.27 -1.90
CA ILE A 161 -7.09 16.19 -0.75
C ILE A 161 -8.16 15.76 0.27
N GLN A 162 -9.24 15.13 -0.19
CA GLN A 162 -10.40 14.74 0.60
C GLN A 162 -10.34 13.30 1.11
N VAL A 163 -9.36 12.49 0.68
CA VAL A 163 -9.24 11.10 1.15
C VAL A 163 -8.95 11.13 2.66
N PRO A 164 -9.82 10.53 3.50
CA PRO A 164 -9.60 10.51 4.93
C PRO A 164 -8.40 9.61 5.27
N LEU A 165 -7.65 9.96 6.30
CA LEU A 165 -6.60 9.10 6.82
C LEU A 165 -7.20 7.80 7.40
N PRO A 166 -6.50 6.66 7.30
CA PRO A 166 -6.94 5.42 7.93
C PRO A 166 -6.95 5.56 9.46
N LYS A 167 -7.81 4.81 10.14
CA LYS A 167 -7.91 4.81 11.62
C LYS A 167 -6.80 4.03 12.32
N THR A 168 -6.13 3.15 11.59
CA THR A 168 -5.21 2.14 12.09
C THR A 168 -4.18 1.82 11.03
N ASP A 169 -3.00 1.44 11.49
CA ASP A 169 -1.98 0.76 10.68
C ASP A 169 -2.53 -0.58 10.15
N PRO A 170 -2.30 -0.94 8.88
CA PRO A 170 -2.83 -2.17 8.31
C PRO A 170 -2.25 -3.44 8.92
N VAL A 171 -1.06 -3.39 9.54
CA VAL A 171 -0.36 -4.55 10.11
C VAL A 171 -0.45 -4.55 11.64
N TYR A 172 -0.12 -3.43 12.27
CA TYR A 172 0.05 -3.33 13.72
C TYR A 172 -1.12 -2.62 14.43
N GLY A 173 -2.17 -2.27 13.70
CA GLY A 173 -3.38 -1.69 14.28
C GLY A 173 -3.15 -0.30 14.89
N GLN A 174 -3.53 -0.12 16.15
CA GLN A 174 -3.41 1.16 16.86
C GLN A 174 -1.96 1.48 17.27
N ASP A 175 -1.11 0.45 17.41
CA ASP A 175 0.26 0.59 17.90
C ASP A 175 1.28 0.65 16.74
N GLY A 176 0.80 0.77 15.50
CA GLY A 176 1.65 0.80 14.31
C GLY A 176 2.28 2.14 14.00
N GLN A 177 3.46 2.08 13.38
CA GLN A 177 4.27 3.25 13.07
C GLN A 177 3.68 4.12 11.97
N LEU A 178 2.65 3.66 11.23
CA LEU A 178 1.97 4.49 10.24
C LEU A 178 1.46 5.80 10.84
N ALA A 179 1.03 5.79 12.11
CA ALA A 179 0.59 6.99 12.81
C ALA A 179 1.68 8.06 12.90
N GLU A 180 2.94 7.65 13.09
CA GLU A 180 4.09 8.55 13.14
C GLU A 180 4.41 9.12 11.75
N TYR A 181 4.40 8.28 10.73
CA TYR A 181 4.76 8.67 9.36
C TYR A 181 3.70 9.51 8.66
N TRP A 182 2.42 9.26 8.94
CA TRP A 182 1.28 9.94 8.31
C TRP A 182 0.64 10.98 9.23
N HIS A 183 1.18 11.19 10.44
CA HIS A 183 0.66 12.09 11.46
C HIS A 183 -0.84 11.88 11.71
N LEU A 184 -1.22 10.62 11.96
CA LEU A 184 -2.60 10.26 12.30
C LEU A 184 -2.92 10.83 13.69
N LEU A 185 -3.50 12.03 13.75
CA LEU A 185 -3.95 12.71 14.97
C LEU A 185 -5.48 12.78 15.04
#